data_AF-A0A7S1HH71-F1
#
_entry.id   AF-A0A7S1HH71-F1
#
_cell.length_a   1.000
_cell.length_b   1.000
_cell.length_c   1.000
_cell.angle_alpha   90.00
_cell.angle_beta   90.00
_cell.angle_gamma   90.00
#
_symmetry.space_group_name_H-M   'P 1'
#
loop_
_entity.id
_entity.type
_entity.pdbx_description
1 polymer ?
#
loop_
_entity_poly.entity_id
_entity_poly.type
_entity_poly.pdbx_seq_one_letter_code
_entity_poly.pdbx_strand_id
1 'polypeptide(L)'
;GTVDQRLCVGGDGACPKRAHYGDPSGLEAPMFCATHKGKHHVNLKSRRCETEGCERQPSFGDVAEGTPRFCREHRREGDANVRHARCEAASCPKIPAFGVLGGGAARFCASHKPVDAVNVRRSRS
;
A
#
# COMPACT_ATOMS: atom_id res chain seq x y z
N GLY A 1 15.90 -13.86 -10.32
CA GLY A 1 15.65 -13.81 -8.86
C GLY A 1 14.19 -14.09 -8.60
N THR A 2 13.86 -15.16 -7.89
CA THR A 2 12.49 -15.57 -7.60
C THR A 2 11.84 -14.52 -6.69
N VAL A 3 10.97 -13.67 -7.26
CA VAL A 3 10.00 -12.90 -6.47
C VAL A 3 9.32 -13.89 -5.54
N ASP A 4 9.40 -13.68 -4.22
CA ASP A 4 8.63 -14.40 -3.22
C ASP A 4 7.14 -14.26 -3.56
N GLN A 5 6.56 -15.26 -4.23
CA GLN A 5 5.17 -15.22 -4.70
C GLN A 5 4.29 -15.58 -3.50
N ARG A 6 3.99 -14.60 -2.65
CA ARG A 6 3.16 -14.81 -1.46
C ARG A 6 1.84 -15.52 -1.84
N LEU A 7 1.56 -16.63 -1.15
CA LEU A 7 0.36 -17.43 -1.37
C LEU A 7 -0.87 -16.73 -0.77
N CYS A 8 -2.04 -17.11 -1.29
CA CYS A 8 -3.32 -16.63 -0.80
C CYS A 8 -3.60 -17.13 0.62
N VAL A 9 -4.01 -16.23 1.53
CA VAL A 9 -4.36 -16.56 2.92
C VAL A 9 -5.83 -16.93 3.12
N GLY A 10 -6.67 -16.82 2.09
CA GLY A 10 -8.09 -17.21 2.15
C GLY A 10 -8.35 -18.70 1.90
N GLY A 11 -9.52 -19.19 2.36
CA GLY A 11 -9.72 -20.62 2.65
C GLY A 11 -8.95 -21.00 3.91
N ASP A 12 -9.06 -22.22 4.42
CA ASP A 12 -8.43 -22.71 5.68
C ASP A 12 -6.88 -22.72 5.68
N GLY A 13 -6.21 -21.67 5.18
CA GLY A 13 -4.77 -21.53 5.03
C GLY A 13 -4.14 -22.31 3.87
N ALA A 14 -4.93 -23.08 3.12
CA ALA A 14 -4.43 -24.06 2.14
C ALA A 14 -4.63 -23.67 0.66
N CYS A 15 -4.84 -22.38 0.34
CA CYS A 15 -5.05 -21.99 -1.05
C CYS A 15 -3.73 -21.95 -1.84
N PRO A 16 -3.54 -22.78 -2.89
CA PRO A 16 -2.29 -22.80 -3.67
C PRO A 16 -2.16 -21.63 -4.65
N LYS A 17 -3.21 -20.79 -4.77
CA LYS A 17 -3.21 -19.65 -5.69
C LYS A 17 -2.35 -18.51 -5.14
N ARG A 18 -1.65 -17.81 -6.05
CA ARG A 18 -0.88 -16.61 -5.73
C ARG A 18 -1.78 -15.47 -5.26
N ALA A 19 -1.31 -14.72 -4.29
CA ALA A 19 -1.96 -13.50 -3.85
C ALA A 19 -1.68 -12.35 -4.84
N HIS A 20 -2.75 -11.79 -5.39
CA HIS A 20 -2.69 -10.62 -6.27
C HIS A 20 -3.64 -9.50 -5.82
N TYR A 21 -4.58 -9.83 -4.94
CA TYR A 21 -5.61 -8.93 -4.44
C TYR A 21 -5.30 -8.51 -3.01
N GLY A 22 -5.51 -7.22 -2.73
CA GLY A 22 -5.27 -6.63 -1.43
C GLY A 22 -5.94 -5.27 -1.31
N ASP A 23 -5.57 -4.55 -0.25
CA ASP A 23 -6.09 -3.22 0.03
C ASP A 23 -5.72 -2.21 -1.07
N PRO A 24 -6.64 -1.32 -1.51
CA PRO A 24 -6.39 -0.36 -2.58
C PRO A 24 -5.26 0.64 -2.32
N SER A 25 -4.87 0.88 -1.06
CA SER A 25 -3.68 1.67 -0.74
C SER A 25 -2.41 1.04 -1.32
N GLY A 26 -2.37 -0.30 -1.48
CA GLY A 26 -1.18 -1.00 -1.95
C GLY A 26 0.05 -0.85 -1.04
N LEU A 27 -0.16 -0.37 0.20
CA LEU A 27 0.88 -0.22 1.23
C LEU A 27 1.30 -1.58 1.80
N GLU A 28 0.37 -2.53 1.78
CA GLU A 28 0.58 -3.91 2.22
C GLU A 28 0.65 -4.83 1.00
N ALA A 29 1.39 -5.94 1.15
CA ALA A 29 1.47 -6.96 0.11
C ALA A 29 0.07 -7.56 -0.14
N PRO A 30 -0.26 -7.95 -1.40
CA PRO A 30 -1.49 -8.67 -1.66
C PRO A 30 -1.52 -9.96 -0.84
N MET A 31 -2.70 -10.29 -0.31
CA MET A 31 -2.91 -11.47 0.54
C MET A 31 -3.93 -12.45 -0.04
N PHE A 32 -4.73 -12.02 -1.02
CA PHE A 32 -5.85 -12.81 -1.52
C PHE A 32 -5.71 -13.12 -3.01
N CYS A 33 -6.23 -14.28 -3.43
CA CYS A 33 -6.43 -14.58 -4.84
C CYS A 33 -7.78 -14.00 -5.33
N ALA A 34 -8.05 -14.09 -6.64
CA ALA A 34 -9.30 -13.60 -7.23
C ALA A 34 -10.56 -14.21 -6.61
N THR A 35 -10.47 -15.46 -6.12
CA THR A 35 -11.58 -16.20 -5.50
C THR A 35 -11.80 -15.79 -4.04
N HIS A 36 -10.74 -15.38 -3.34
CA HIS A 36 -10.80 -15.05 -1.91
C HIS A 36 -10.70 -13.54 -1.63
N LYS A 37 -10.86 -12.71 -2.66
CA LYS A 37 -10.85 -11.26 -2.51
C LYS A 37 -12.13 -10.79 -1.80
N GLY A 38 -12.00 -9.82 -0.90
CA GLY A 38 -13.15 -9.09 -0.35
C GLY A 38 -13.68 -8.08 -1.36
N LYS A 39 -14.88 -7.52 -1.11
CA LYS A 39 -15.55 -6.54 -2.00
C LYS A 39 -14.68 -5.31 -2.30
N HIS A 40 -13.86 -4.89 -1.33
CA HIS A 40 -13.00 -3.70 -1.45
C HIS A 40 -11.57 -4.01 -1.93
N HIS A 41 -11.22 -5.28 -2.16
CA HIS A 41 -9.87 -5.64 -2.58
C HIS A 41 -9.69 -5.47 -4.08
N VAL A 42 -8.56 -4.87 -4.45
CA VAL A 42 -8.19 -4.60 -5.85
C VAL A 42 -6.97 -5.42 -6.25
N ASN A 43 -6.79 -5.66 -7.54
CA ASN A 43 -5.62 -6.35 -8.06
C ASN A 43 -4.41 -5.40 -8.05
N LEU A 44 -3.52 -5.59 -7.07
CA LEU A 44 -2.31 -4.77 -6.90
C LEU A 44 -1.21 -5.12 -7.90
N LYS A 45 -1.25 -6.33 -8.48
CA LYS A 45 -0.25 -6.79 -9.44
C LYS A 45 -0.50 -6.23 -10.84
N SER A 46 -1.76 -6.06 -11.21
CA SER A 46 -2.19 -5.52 -12.50
C SER A 46 -2.53 -4.03 -12.45
N ARG A 47 -2.30 -3.35 -11.32
CA ARG A 47 -2.56 -1.93 -11.19
C ARG A 47 -1.63 -1.13 -12.11
N ARG A 48 -2.21 -0.23 -12.89
CA ARG A 48 -1.51 0.64 -13.85
C ARG A 48 -1.57 2.09 -13.41
N CYS A 49 -0.63 2.88 -13.92
CA CYS A 49 -0.64 4.32 -13.83
C CYS A 49 -1.98 4.85 -14.38
N GLU A 50 -2.55 5.87 -13.74
CA GLU A 50 -3.83 6.44 -14.15
C GLU A 50 -3.76 7.31 -15.41
N THR A 51 -2.55 7.65 -15.85
CA THR A 51 -2.32 8.29 -17.15
C THR A 51 -2.69 7.36 -18.30
N GLU A 52 -3.54 7.85 -19.21
CA GLU A 52 -3.97 7.08 -20.38
C GLU A 52 -2.79 6.57 -21.22
N GLY A 53 -2.88 5.32 -21.65
CA GLY A 53 -1.81 4.65 -22.41
C GLY A 53 -0.58 4.24 -21.59
N CYS A 54 -0.50 4.53 -20.29
CA CYS A 54 0.64 4.15 -19.47
C CYS A 54 0.46 2.77 -18.83
N GLU A 55 1.33 1.82 -19.19
CA GLU A 55 1.31 0.46 -18.63
C GLU A 55 2.21 0.27 -17.40
N ARG A 56 2.88 1.35 -16.95
CA ARG A 56 3.80 1.30 -15.81
C ARG A 56 3.04 1.14 -14.48
N GLN A 57 3.65 0.43 -13.53
CA GLN A 57 3.08 0.28 -12.19
C GLN A 57 3.11 1.61 -11.43
N PRO A 58 2.01 2.03 -10.79
CA PRO A 58 2.01 3.25 -10.01
C PRO A 58 2.80 3.04 -8.72
N SER A 59 3.54 4.06 -8.32
CA SER A 59 4.28 4.10 -7.05
C SER A 59 4.25 5.49 -6.41
N PHE A 60 3.77 6.50 -7.14
CA PHE A 60 3.68 7.88 -6.72
C PHE A 60 2.22 8.29 -6.54
N GLY A 61 1.98 9.14 -5.57
CA GLY A 61 0.67 9.68 -5.26
C GLY A 61 0.73 10.58 -4.03
N ASP A 62 -0.45 11.00 -3.61
CA ASP A 62 -0.60 11.82 -2.42
C ASP A 62 -0.32 10.96 -1.17
N VAL A 63 0.60 11.45 -0.32
CA VAL A 63 1.01 10.73 0.90
C VAL A 63 -0.12 10.68 1.91
N ALA A 64 -1.02 11.66 1.96
CA ALA A 64 -2.20 11.62 2.82
C ALA A 64 -3.20 10.57 2.33
N GLU A 65 -3.43 10.45 1.03
CA GLU A 65 -4.34 9.44 0.47
C GLU A 65 -3.78 8.02 0.59
N GLY A 66 -2.45 7.87 0.71
CA GLY A 66 -1.79 6.58 0.93
C GLY A 66 -1.92 5.61 -0.24
N THR A 67 -2.39 6.11 -1.39
CA THR A 67 -2.72 5.32 -2.56
C THR A 67 -1.87 5.78 -3.75
N PRO A 68 -0.97 4.95 -4.29
CA PRO A 68 -0.20 5.31 -5.47
C PRO A 68 -1.09 5.26 -6.72
N ARG A 69 -1.16 6.38 -7.43
CA ARG A 69 -1.99 6.56 -8.63
C ARG A 69 -1.16 6.72 -9.90
N PHE A 70 0.06 7.22 -9.77
CA PHE A 70 0.93 7.56 -10.89
C PHE A 70 2.27 6.82 -10.84
N CYS A 71 2.89 6.65 -12.01
CA CYS A 71 4.28 6.20 -12.09
C CYS A 71 5.25 7.36 -11.85
N ARG A 72 6.56 7.10 -11.81
CA ARG A 72 7.58 8.14 -11.55
C ARG A 72 7.53 9.30 -12.56
N GLU A 73 7.21 8.99 -13.81
CA GLU A 73 7.19 9.95 -14.92
C GLU A 73 5.93 10.80 -14.93
N HIS A 74 4.80 10.23 -14.48
CA HIS A 74 3.50 10.90 -14.47
C HIS A 74 3.07 11.38 -13.10
N ARG A 75 4.00 11.45 -12.13
CA ARG A 75 3.71 11.97 -10.79
C ARG A 75 3.34 13.45 -10.89
N ARG A 76 2.39 13.89 -10.07
CA ARG A 76 2.05 15.32 -9.93
C ARG A 76 3.09 16.03 -9.05
N GLU A 77 3.12 17.35 -9.15
CA GLU A 77 3.91 18.15 -8.21
C GLU A 77 3.39 17.90 -6.78
N GLY A 78 4.31 17.58 -5.86
CA GLY A 78 3.97 17.18 -4.49
C GLY A 78 3.72 15.67 -4.28
N ASP A 79 3.54 14.86 -5.33
CA ASP A 79 3.40 13.41 -5.16
C ASP A 79 4.72 12.79 -4.68
N ALA A 80 4.64 11.94 -3.66
CA ALA A 80 5.78 11.18 -3.15
C ALA A 80 5.67 9.70 -3.49
N ASN A 81 6.77 8.95 -3.34
CA ASN A 81 6.73 7.50 -3.46
C ASN A 81 6.01 6.89 -2.26
N VAL A 82 4.71 6.66 -2.40
CA VAL A 82 3.85 6.15 -1.33
C VAL A 82 4.24 4.73 -0.91
N ARG A 83 4.74 3.90 -1.85
CA ARG A 83 5.16 2.52 -1.56
C ARG A 83 6.42 2.46 -0.69
N HIS A 84 7.29 3.47 -0.81
CA HIS A 84 8.51 3.61 -0.02
C HIS A 84 8.47 4.86 0.86
N ALA A 85 7.27 5.27 1.29
CA ALA A 85 7.11 6.41 2.18
C ALA A 85 7.91 6.17 3.47
N ARG A 86 8.56 7.24 3.95
CA ARG A 86 9.29 7.25 5.21
C ARG A 86 8.50 8.03 6.24
N CYS A 87 8.81 7.77 7.50
CA CYS A 87 8.30 8.56 8.60
C CYS A 87 8.62 10.04 8.35
N GLU A 88 7.64 10.91 8.61
CA GLU A 88 7.72 12.36 8.40
C GLU A 88 8.76 13.04 9.30
N ALA A 89 9.09 12.41 10.43
CA ALA A 89 10.17 12.87 11.29
C ALA A 89 11.51 12.91 10.54
N ALA A 90 12.22 14.02 10.69
CA ALA A 90 13.50 14.28 10.02
C ALA A 90 14.47 13.11 10.21
N SER A 91 15.07 12.67 9.10
CA SER A 91 16.07 11.59 9.07
C SER A 91 15.62 10.25 9.63
N CYS A 92 14.32 9.99 9.74
CA CYS A 92 13.82 8.70 10.19
C CYS A 92 13.68 7.71 9.01
N PRO A 93 14.45 6.61 8.97
CA PRO A 93 14.34 5.61 7.90
C PRO A 93 13.16 4.64 8.11
N LYS A 94 12.43 4.76 9.23
CA LYS A 94 11.35 3.83 9.58
C LYS A 94 10.16 4.04 8.65
N ILE A 95 9.54 2.92 8.27
CA ILE A 95 8.28 2.94 7.54
C ILE A 95 7.18 3.48 8.48
N PRO A 96 6.38 4.46 8.03
CA PRO A 96 5.32 5.01 8.86
C PRO A 96 4.19 3.99 8.99
N ALA A 97 3.65 3.83 10.20
CA ALA A 97 2.49 2.98 10.51
C ALA A 97 1.32 3.76 11.13
N PHE A 98 1.59 4.95 11.67
CA PHE A 98 0.64 5.76 12.41
C PHE A 98 0.25 7.00 11.61
N GLY A 99 -1.03 7.34 11.65
CA GLY A 99 -1.61 8.48 10.94
C GLY A 99 -2.86 8.98 11.65
N VAL A 100 -3.52 9.96 11.04
CA VAL A 100 -4.80 10.48 11.57
C VAL A 100 -5.91 9.50 11.24
N LEU A 101 -6.82 9.26 12.19
CA LEU A 101 -7.98 8.41 11.97
C LEU A 101 -8.83 8.98 10.83
N GLY A 102 -9.09 8.17 9.79
CA GLY A 102 -9.78 8.60 8.58
C GLY A 102 -8.91 9.36 7.56
N GLY A 103 -7.65 9.65 7.88
CA GLY A 103 -6.72 10.40 7.04
C GLY A 103 -5.92 9.58 6.03
N GLY A 104 -6.43 8.40 5.63
CA GLY A 104 -5.91 7.55 4.53
C GLY A 104 -4.59 6.82 4.80
N ALA A 105 -3.54 7.53 5.23
CA ALA A 105 -2.19 7.03 5.23
C ALA A 105 -1.41 7.21 6.53
N ALA A 106 -0.44 6.32 6.71
CA ALA A 106 0.53 6.45 7.79
C ALA A 106 1.58 7.50 7.44
N ARG A 107 1.78 8.46 8.33
CA ARG A 107 2.82 9.51 8.22
C ARG A 107 3.94 9.34 9.23
N PHE A 108 3.67 8.67 10.35
CA PHE A 108 4.59 8.55 11.46
C PHE A 108 4.89 7.09 11.78
N CYS A 109 6.11 6.80 12.22
CA CYS A 109 6.42 5.50 12.81
C CYS A 109 5.99 5.47 14.29
N ALA A 110 6.05 4.30 14.93
CA ALA A 110 5.68 4.14 16.34
C ALA A 110 6.41 5.10 17.30
N SER A 111 7.65 5.49 16.95
CA SER A 111 8.50 6.39 17.73
C SER A 111 8.18 7.87 17.55
N HIS A 112 7.51 8.24 16.46
CA HIS A 112 7.26 9.65 16.11
C HIS A 112 5.78 9.95 15.91
N LYS A 113 4.90 9.06 16.36
CA LYS A 113 3.46 9.25 16.23
C LYS A 113 2.98 10.35 17.18
N PRO A 114 2.13 11.28 16.73
CA PRO A 114 1.35 12.13 17.63
C PRO A 114 0.52 11.30 18.60
N VAL A 115 0.13 11.87 19.74
CA VAL A 115 -0.68 11.19 20.76
C VAL A 115 -1.99 10.66 20.17
N ASP A 116 -2.64 11.44 19.31
CA ASP A 116 -3.90 11.09 18.66
C ASP A 116 -3.73 10.23 17.39
N ALA A 117 -2.50 9.88 17.02
CA ALA A 117 -2.26 9.09 15.82
C ALA A 117 -2.58 7.62 16.06
N VAL A 118 -3.47 7.09 15.23
CA VAL A 118 -3.87 5.69 15.23
C VAL A 118 -2.99 4.88 14.29
N ASN A 119 -2.82 3.60 14.57
CA ASN A 119 -2.16 2.70 13.63
C ASN A 119 -3.08 2.49 12.42
N VAL A 120 -2.77 3.17 11.32
CA VAL A 120 -3.52 3.06 10.06
C VAL A 120 -2.96 1.97 9.15
N ARG A 121 -1.78 1.42 9.48
CA ARG A 121 -1.37 0.11 8.95
C ARG A 121 -2.10 -0.97 9.74
N ARG A 122 -3.09 -1.61 9.11
CA ARG A 122 -3.79 -2.72 9.75
C ARG A 122 -2.79 -3.75 10.27
N SER A 123 -2.73 -3.88 11.59
CA SER A 123 -2.14 -5.02 12.28
C SER A 123 -2.91 -6.27 11.84
N ARG A 124 -2.20 -7.34 11.48
CA ARG A 124 -2.79 -8.66 11.25
C ARG A 124 -3.63 -9.02 12.48
N SER A 125 -4.92 -9.27 12.29
CA SER A 125 -5.72 -10.09 13.21
C SER A 125 -5.73 -11.51 12.69
#